data_AF-A0A7S4BXV2-F1
#
_entry.id   AF-A0A7S4BXV2-F1
#
_cell.length_a   1.000
_cell.length_b   1.000
_cell.length_c   1.000
_cell.angle_alpha   90.00
_cell.angle_beta   90.00
_cell.angle_gamma   90.00
#
_symmetry.space_group_name_H-M   'P 1'
#
loop_
_entity.id
_entity.type
_entity.pdbx_description
1 polymer ?
#
loop_
_entity_poly.entity_id
_entity_poly.type
_entity_poly.pdbx_seq_one_letter_code
_entity_poly.pdbx_strand_id
1 'polypeptide(L)'
;MFSPFFCFVRAISAPQLLHQCGDLRKGVFMWLLDLMSEVVEHQSSNRMSAEAIAIVMAPNLCTLPHGSNVDQVRELEFGKRVAKFVVALLHHYDTVKTRLRLTSNGSPGGDGISHSPVTKDGSINGRISAAV
;
A
#
# COMPACT_ATOMS: atom_id res chain seq x y z
N MET A 1 12.45 -37.04 1.64
CA MET A 1 11.10 -36.62 2.04
C MET A 1 10.97 -35.15 1.63
N PHE A 2 10.44 -34.88 0.44
CA PHE A 2 10.43 -33.55 -0.15
C PHE A 2 9.31 -32.72 0.48
N SER A 3 9.68 -31.58 1.07
CA SER A 3 8.75 -30.64 1.68
C SER A 3 7.92 -29.95 0.57
N PRO A 4 6.58 -29.95 0.63
CA PRO A 4 5.71 -29.49 -0.47
C PRO A 4 5.71 -27.97 -0.71
N PHE A 5 6.46 -27.19 0.07
CA PHE A 5 6.57 -25.74 -0.11
C PHE A 5 7.41 -25.35 -1.35
N PHE A 6 8.17 -26.29 -1.92
CA PHE A 6 9.24 -26.00 -2.89
C PHE A 6 8.85 -25.90 -4.37
N CYS A 7 7.58 -26.01 -4.73
CA CYS A 7 7.16 -25.95 -6.15
C CYS A 7 6.50 -24.61 -6.56
N PHE A 8 6.33 -23.67 -5.63
CA PHE A 8 5.29 -22.65 -5.82
C PHE A 8 5.69 -21.38 -6.58
N VAL A 9 6.99 -21.06 -6.69
CA VAL A 9 7.43 -19.74 -7.17
C VAL A 9 7.55 -19.66 -8.70
N ARG A 10 7.30 -20.75 -9.45
CA ARG A 10 7.67 -20.80 -10.88
C ARG A 10 6.61 -20.31 -11.88
N ALA A 11 5.33 -20.15 -11.53
CA ALA A 11 4.33 -19.78 -12.55
C ALA A 11 2.96 -19.29 -12.02
N ILE A 12 2.90 -18.62 -10.86
CA ILE A 12 1.61 -18.38 -10.20
C ILE A 12 1.38 -16.89 -10.02
N SER A 13 0.33 -16.37 -10.65
CA SER A 13 -0.11 -14.98 -10.48
C SER A 13 -0.35 -14.73 -8.99
N ALA A 14 0.12 -13.60 -8.46
CA ALA A 14 -0.01 -13.21 -7.05
C ALA A 14 -1.33 -13.60 -6.34
N PRO A 15 -2.54 -13.47 -6.95
CA PRO A 15 -3.78 -13.88 -6.29
C PRO A 15 -3.93 -15.39 -6.03
N GLN A 16 -3.35 -16.24 -6.89
CA GLN A 16 -3.45 -17.71 -6.78
C GLN A 16 -2.50 -18.26 -5.69
N LEU A 17 -1.42 -17.54 -5.36
CA LEU A 17 -0.49 -17.86 -4.28
C LEU A 17 -1.14 -17.72 -2.90
N LEU A 18 -2.02 -16.73 -2.76
CA LEU A 18 -2.75 -16.48 -1.52
C LEU A 18 -3.81 -17.54 -1.22
N HIS A 19 -4.33 -18.24 -2.23
CA HIS A 19 -5.31 -19.32 -2.04
C HIS A 19 -4.69 -20.61 -1.48
N GLN A 20 -3.37 -20.80 -1.62
CA GLN A 20 -2.68 -21.99 -1.09
C GLN A 20 -2.09 -21.79 0.31
N CYS A 21 -2.02 -20.55 0.77
CA CYS A 21 -1.73 -20.25 2.16
C CYS A 21 -3.00 -20.45 2.99
N GLY A 22 -2.92 -21.19 4.11
CA GLY A 22 -4.04 -21.28 5.05
C GLY A 22 -4.49 -19.89 5.50
N ASP A 23 -5.76 -19.75 5.88
CA ASP A 23 -6.44 -18.47 6.08
C ASP A 23 -5.67 -17.50 6.99
N LEU A 24 -5.03 -18.01 8.03
CA LEU A 24 -4.20 -17.22 8.93
C LEU A 24 -2.99 -16.57 8.23
N ARG A 25 -2.26 -17.35 7.41
CA ARG A 25 -1.08 -16.83 6.68
C ARG A 25 -1.50 -15.79 5.65
N LYS A 26 -2.63 -16.01 5.00
CA LYS A 26 -3.23 -15.03 4.07
C LYS A 26 -3.60 -13.74 4.80
N GLY A 27 -4.27 -13.84 5.94
CA GLY A 27 -4.64 -12.67 6.77
C GLY A 27 -3.42 -11.85 7.20
N VAL A 28 -2.40 -12.51 7.75
CA VAL A 28 -1.14 -11.84 8.16
C VAL A 28 -0.45 -11.18 6.97
N PHE A 29 -0.40 -11.85 5.82
CA PHE A 29 0.25 -11.29 4.64
C PHE A 29 -0.52 -10.11 4.04
N MET A 30 -1.86 -10.14 4.05
CA MET A 30 -2.68 -8.99 3.64
C MET A 30 -2.55 -7.82 4.61
N TRP A 31 -2.52 -8.09 5.92
CA TRP A 31 -2.23 -7.07 6.94
C TRP A 31 -0.84 -6.43 6.72
N LEU A 32 0.17 -7.26 6.42
CA LEU A 32 1.51 -6.77 6.15
C LEU A 32 1.56 -5.90 4.90
N LEU A 33 0.85 -6.27 3.83
CA LEU A 33 0.73 -5.44 2.62
C LEU A 33 0.06 -4.10 2.91
N ASP A 34 -0.96 -4.10 3.76
CA ASP A 34 -1.64 -2.87 4.17
C ASP A 34 -0.71 -1.95 4.95
N LEU A 35 0.03 -2.50 5.92
CA LEU A 35 1.03 -1.75 6.68
C LEU A 35 2.14 -1.19 5.79
N MET A 36 2.68 -2.01 4.88
CA MET A 36 3.71 -1.56 3.94
C MET A 36 3.19 -0.44 3.03
N SER A 37 1.95 -0.55 2.54
CA SER A 37 1.27 0.49 1.76
C SER A 37 1.16 1.80 2.56
N GLU A 38 0.73 1.76 3.82
CA GLU A 38 0.66 2.94 4.68
C GLU A 38 2.03 3.59 4.93
N VAL A 39 3.08 2.79 5.08
CA VAL A 39 4.44 3.32 5.22
C VAL A 39 4.86 4.04 3.93
N VAL A 40 4.54 3.51 2.75
CA VAL A 40 4.83 4.20 1.47
C VAL A 40 4.01 5.49 1.33
N GLU A 41 2.75 5.52 1.76
CA GLU A 41 1.93 6.75 1.75
C GLU A 41 2.59 7.90 2.53
N HIS A 42 3.41 7.59 3.54
CA HIS A 42 4.16 8.55 4.36
C HIS A 42 5.63 8.73 3.92
N GLN A 43 5.96 8.40 2.67
CA GLN A 43 7.32 8.52 2.12
C GLN A 43 7.93 9.92 2.29
N SER A 44 7.11 10.98 2.24
CA SER A 44 7.58 12.36 2.42
C SER A 44 8.23 12.59 3.79
N SER A 45 7.75 11.91 4.84
CA SER A 45 8.27 12.01 6.20
C SER A 45 9.27 10.90 6.57
N ASN A 46 9.04 9.65 6.15
CA ASN A 46 9.88 8.52 6.56
C ASN A 46 10.97 8.14 5.55
N ARG A 47 10.94 8.73 4.34
CA ARG A 47 11.89 8.48 3.23
C ARG A 47 11.89 7.03 2.70
N MET A 48 10.90 6.22 3.05
CA MET A 48 10.77 4.83 2.62
C MET A 48 9.91 4.74 1.36
N SER A 49 10.55 4.50 0.21
CA SER A 49 9.84 4.15 -1.03
C SER A 49 9.40 2.68 -1.02
N ALA A 50 8.53 2.29 -1.95
CA ALA A 50 8.12 0.90 -2.12
C ALA A 50 9.33 -0.04 -2.37
N GLU A 51 10.32 0.43 -3.12
CA GLU A 51 11.57 -0.30 -3.36
C GLU A 51 12.39 -0.44 -2.08
N ALA A 52 12.52 0.63 -1.30
CA ALA A 52 13.25 0.60 -0.04
C ALA A 52 12.63 -0.42 0.92
N ILE A 53 11.29 -0.41 1.07
CA ILE A 53 10.55 -1.38 1.89
C ILE A 53 10.77 -2.80 1.36
N ALA A 54 10.62 -3.02 0.05
CA ALA A 54 10.75 -4.35 -0.53
C ALA A 54 12.15 -4.95 -0.32
N ILE A 55 13.20 -4.13 -0.36
CA ILE A 55 14.57 -4.57 -0.08
C ILE A 55 14.70 -5.09 1.37
N VAL A 56 14.13 -4.39 2.35
CA VAL A 56 14.20 -4.82 3.77
C VAL A 56 13.28 -6.00 4.05
N MET A 57 12.13 -6.07 3.37
CA MET A 57 11.12 -7.09 3.63
C MET A 57 11.40 -8.41 2.92
N ALA A 58 11.97 -8.38 1.71
CA ALA A 58 12.28 -9.59 0.94
C ALA A 58 13.01 -10.71 1.72
N PRO A 59 14.10 -10.45 2.47
CA PRO A 59 14.78 -11.51 3.24
C PRO A 59 13.94 -12.03 4.41
N ASN A 60 12.96 -11.27 4.90
CA ASN A 60 12.07 -11.67 5.98
C ASN A 60 10.84 -12.47 5.48
N LEU A 61 10.56 -12.42 4.18
CA LEU A 61 9.42 -13.10 3.56
C LEU A 61 9.75 -14.48 2.99
N CYS A 62 11.02 -14.72 2.66
CA CYS A 62 11.45 -15.97 2.03
C CYS A 62 12.82 -16.39 2.55
N THR A 63 12.95 -17.67 2.87
CA THR A 63 14.24 -18.32 3.19
C THR A 63 14.64 -19.23 2.03
N LEU A 64 15.91 -19.14 1.60
CA LEU A 64 16.48 -20.13 0.70
C LEU A 64 16.80 -21.40 1.50
N PRO A 65 16.48 -22.60 1.00
CA PRO A 65 16.93 -23.83 1.64
C PRO A 65 18.46 -23.89 1.49
N HIS A 66 19.18 -23.98 2.60
CA HIS A 66 20.63 -23.98 2.58
C HIS A 66 21.17 -25.25 1.88
N GLY A 67 22.01 -25.08 0.86
CA GLY A 67 22.51 -26.18 0.03
C GLY A 67 23.91 -25.95 -0.56
N SER A 68 24.91 -25.74 0.30
CA SER A 68 26.36 -25.57 -0.01
C SER A 68 26.83 -24.18 -0.46
N ASN A 69 28.11 -23.86 -0.19
CA ASN A 69 28.75 -22.54 -0.40
C ASN A 69 28.69 -21.97 -1.84
N VAL A 70 28.23 -22.74 -2.83
CA VAL A 70 27.98 -22.28 -4.21
C VAL A 70 26.70 -21.41 -4.29
N ASP A 71 25.94 -21.32 -3.20
CA ASP A 71 24.61 -20.71 -3.16
C ASP A 71 24.57 -19.19 -2.93
N GLN A 72 25.66 -18.52 -2.54
CA GLN A 72 25.60 -17.09 -2.17
C GLN A 72 25.18 -16.17 -3.33
N VAL A 73 25.71 -16.40 -4.53
CA VAL A 73 25.32 -15.63 -5.73
C VAL A 73 23.86 -15.90 -6.09
N ARG A 74 23.39 -17.14 -5.91
CA ARG A 74 22.00 -17.53 -6.17
C ARG A 74 21.04 -16.96 -5.14
N GLU A 75 21.47 -16.87 -3.89
CA GLU A 75 20.74 -16.26 -2.78
C GLU A 75 20.55 -14.76 -2.99
N LEU A 76 21.61 -14.06 -3.41
CA LEU A 76 21.52 -12.65 -3.78
C LEU A 76 20.56 -12.42 -4.95
N GLU A 77 20.68 -13.21 -6.02
CA GLU A 77 19.79 -13.12 -7.18
C GLU A 77 18.33 -13.47 -6.83
N PHE A 78 18.12 -14.43 -5.93
CA PHE A 78 16.80 -14.73 -5.41
C PHE A 78 16.23 -13.59 -4.60
N GLY A 79 17.00 -13.01 -3.67
CA GLY A 79 16.59 -11.86 -2.87
C GLY A 79 16.17 -10.68 -3.75
N LYS A 80 16.93 -10.40 -4.82
CA LYS A 80 16.56 -9.38 -5.83
C LYS A 80 15.22 -9.68 -6.51
N ARG A 81 14.95 -10.95 -6.86
CA ARG A 81 13.68 -11.35 -7.48
C ARG A 81 12.52 -11.21 -6.51
N VAL A 82 12.69 -11.61 -5.25
CA VAL A 82 11.68 -11.45 -4.20
C VAL A 82 11.38 -9.97 -3.97
N ALA A 83 12.41 -9.12 -3.85
CA ALA A 83 12.20 -7.68 -3.71
C ALA A 83 11.40 -7.10 -4.88
N LYS A 84 11.76 -7.42 -6.13
CA LYS A 84 10.99 -7.00 -7.32
C LYS A 84 9.53 -7.48 -7.27
N PHE A 85 9.31 -8.71 -6.82
CA PHE A 85 7.97 -9.25 -6.67
C PHE A 85 7.16 -8.49 -5.61
N VAL A 86 7.76 -8.18 -4.45
CA VAL A 86 7.11 -7.40 -3.38
C VAL A 86 6.74 -5.99 -3.84
N VAL A 87 7.61 -5.32 -4.61
CA VAL A 87 7.30 -4.01 -5.23
C VAL A 87 6.09 -4.12 -6.16
N ALA A 88 6.09 -5.10 -7.07
CA ALA A 88 4.98 -5.29 -8.00
C ALA A 88 3.65 -5.60 -7.27
N LEU A 89 3.74 -6.34 -6.17
CA LEU A 89 2.61 -6.68 -5.33
C LEU A 89 2.04 -5.47 -4.58
N LEU A 90 2.91 -4.62 -4.03
CA LEU A 90 2.53 -3.35 -3.39
C LEU A 90 1.81 -2.42 -4.36
N HIS A 91 2.37 -2.19 -5.55
CA HIS A 91 1.71 -1.36 -6.56
C HIS A 91 0.35 -1.90 -6.99
N HIS A 92 0.24 -3.22 -7.14
CA HIS A 92 -1.03 -3.86 -7.44
C HIS A 92 -2.04 -3.67 -6.30
N TYR A 93 -1.59 -3.87 -5.05
CA TYR A 93 -2.40 -3.67 -3.86
C TYR A 93 -2.92 -2.23 -3.73
N ASP A 94 -2.06 -1.23 -3.89
CA ASP A 94 -2.44 0.19 -3.84
C ASP A 94 -3.47 0.55 -4.91
N THR A 95 -3.30 0.01 -6.12
CA THR A 95 -4.26 0.17 -7.22
C THR A 95 -5.65 -0.37 -6.84
N VAL A 96 -5.71 -1.50 -6.15
CA VAL A 96 -6.97 -2.13 -5.71
C VAL A 96 -7.55 -1.37 -4.50
N LYS A 97 -6.73 -1.04 -3.50
CA LYS A 97 -7.11 -0.30 -2.29
C LYS A 97 -7.70 1.08 -2.62
N THR A 98 -7.10 1.80 -3.55
CA THR A 98 -7.60 3.11 -4.02
C THR A 98 -9.00 2.99 -4.62
N ARG A 99 -9.26 1.92 -5.39
CA ARG A 99 -10.60 1.67 -5.97
C ARG A 99 -11.66 1.40 -4.89
N LEU A 100 -11.30 0.68 -3.83
CA LEU A 100 -12.22 0.39 -2.73
C LEU A 100 -12.54 1.64 -1.89
N ARG A 101 -11.56 2.52 -1.65
CA ARG A 101 -11.78 3.79 -0.95
C ARG A 101 -12.73 4.72 -1.73
N LEU A 102 -12.66 4.73 -3.06
CA LEU A 102 -13.55 5.53 -3.90
C LEU A 102 -15.02 5.06 -3.86
N THR A 103 -15.26 3.75 -3.68
CA THR A 103 -16.62 3.20 -3.56
C THR A 103 -17.27 3.42 -2.19
N SER A 104 -16.48 3.71 -1.15
CA SER A 104 -17.00 3.91 0.22
C SER A 104 -17.51 5.33 0.49
N ASN A 105 -17.18 6.32 -0.37
CA ASN A 105 -17.53 7.73 -0.15
C ASN A 105 -18.73 8.23 -0.99
N GLY A 106 -19.46 7.33 -1.67
CA GLY A 106 -20.61 7.67 -2.51
C GLY A 106 -21.95 7.21 -1.92
N SER A 107 -22.45 7.90 -0.88
CA SER A 107 -23.85 7.81 -0.49
C SER A 107 -24.48 9.22 -0.47
N PRO A 108 -25.23 9.62 -1.51
CA PRO A 108 -26.05 10.82 -1.51
C PRO A 108 -27.50 10.51 -1.11
N GLY A 109 -28.02 11.18 -0.08
CA GLY A 109 -29.45 11.23 0.31
C GLY A 109 -29.70 10.87 1.78
N GLY A 110 -30.47 11.59 2.61
CA GLY A 110 -31.21 12.88 2.58
C GLY A 110 -31.14 13.45 4.02
N ASP A 111 -31.66 14.61 4.45
CA ASP A 111 -32.69 15.55 4.05
C ASP A 111 -32.19 16.95 4.51
N GLY A 112 -32.39 18.08 3.81
CA GLY A 112 -33.69 18.70 3.58
C GLY A 112 -34.06 19.69 4.71
N ILE A 113 -33.38 20.84 4.84
CA ILE A 113 -33.99 22.08 5.38
C ILE A 113 -33.52 23.29 4.56
N SER A 114 -34.48 23.80 3.80
CA SER A 114 -34.44 25.07 3.10
C SER A 114 -34.54 26.23 4.09
N HIS A 115 -33.61 27.19 4.03
CA HIS A 115 -33.87 28.57 4.44
C HIS A 115 -32.91 29.53 3.71
N SER A 116 -33.47 30.26 2.76
CA SER A 116 -33.05 31.60 2.34
C SER A 116 -34.31 32.48 2.43
N PRO A 117 -34.25 33.82 2.39
CA PRO A 117 -33.10 34.74 2.35
C PRO A 117 -33.21 35.88 3.40
N VAL A 118 -32.17 36.69 3.59
CA VAL A 118 -32.34 38.15 3.85
C VAL A 118 -31.08 38.88 3.36
N THR A 119 -31.27 39.67 2.32
CA THR A 119 -30.40 40.77 1.90
C THR A 119 -30.69 41.97 2.80
N LYS A 120 -29.64 42.59 3.36
CA LYS A 120 -29.71 43.99 3.80
C LYS A 120 -28.46 44.71 3.33
N ASP A 121 -28.68 45.52 2.30
CA ASP A 121 -27.87 46.68 1.96
C ASP A 121 -27.70 47.58 3.19
N GLY A 122 -26.49 48.14 3.32
CA GLY A 122 -26.13 49.04 4.40
C GLY A 122 -24.73 49.61 4.25
N SER A 123 -24.56 50.51 3.26
CA SER A 123 -23.64 51.66 3.31
C SER A 123 -23.64 52.25 4.74
N ILE A 124 -22.56 52.73 5.38
CA ILE A 124 -21.74 53.91 5.05
C ILE A 124 -20.51 53.99 6.01
N ASN A 125 -19.43 54.62 5.53
CA ASN A 125 -18.44 55.46 6.25
C ASN A 125 -17.26 54.86 7.04
N GLY A 126 -16.04 55.18 6.57
CA GLY A 126 -14.80 55.05 7.33
C GLY A 126 -13.54 55.50 6.57
N ARG A 127 -13.49 56.77 6.19
CA ARG A 127 -12.32 57.50 5.63
C ARG A 127 -11.25 57.69 6.73
N ILE A 128 -9.96 57.77 6.35
CA ILE A 128 -8.73 58.35 6.99
C ILE A 128 -7.58 57.33 6.76
N SER A 129 -6.65 57.47 5.81
CA SER A 129 -5.57 58.46 5.57
C SER A 129 -4.30 58.30 6.44
N ALA A 130 -3.17 58.04 5.74
CA ALA A 130 -1.81 58.58 5.89
C ALA A 130 -0.75 57.95 6.82
N ALA A 131 0.47 57.90 6.23
CA ALA A 131 1.85 57.89 6.80
C ALA A 131 2.27 56.64 7.59
N VAL A 132 3.41 56.00 7.30
CA VAL A 132 4.79 56.49 7.13
C VAL A 132 5.54 55.61 6.12
#